data_AF-A0A524PT83-F1
#
_entry.id   AF-A0A524PT83-F1
#
_cell.length_a   1.000
_cell.length_b   1.000
_cell.length_c   1.000
_cell.angle_alpha   90.00
_cell.angle_beta   90.00
_cell.angle_gamma   90.00
#
_symmetry.space_group_name_H-M   'P 1'
#
loop_
_entity.id
_entity.type
_entity.pdbx_description
1 polymer ?
#
loop_
_entity_poly.entity_id
_entity_poly.type
_entity_poly.pdbx_seq_one_letter_code
_entity_poly.pdbx_strand_id
1 'polypeptide(L)'
;MTRVQTTGSTVQGRPGRLIPYILTLYYVVIIFIMFGLLFIYGRAVSIATGSLLSIFWAYHIIRFHFGNELHRKIQIYVIDLHAAFTAGYLFYCAVHGIDGDPAAPFILAARILILACELPLLWILTGDKTAAEFRRGA
;
A
#
# COMPACT_ATOMS: atom_id res chain seq x y z
N MET A 1 -28.56 9.84 -41.47
CA MET A 1 -28.97 10.01 -40.06
C MET A 1 -27.78 9.69 -39.18
N THR A 2 -27.18 10.73 -38.62
CA THR A 2 -25.82 10.75 -38.08
C THR A 2 -25.85 10.36 -36.60
N ARG A 3 -25.04 9.36 -36.21
CA ARG A 3 -24.84 8.90 -34.83
C ARG A 3 -24.38 10.08 -33.96
N VAL A 4 -25.16 10.40 -32.93
CA VAL A 4 -24.68 11.19 -31.79
C VAL A 4 -23.85 10.26 -30.91
N GLN A 5 -22.53 10.26 -31.13
CA GLN A 5 -21.60 9.72 -30.15
C GLN A 5 -21.47 10.75 -29.03
N THR A 6 -22.18 10.51 -27.93
CA THR A 6 -21.99 11.26 -26.68
C THR A 6 -20.54 11.16 -26.23
N THR A 7 -19.89 12.32 -26.20
CA THR A 7 -18.51 12.58 -25.82
C THR A 7 -18.32 12.31 -24.32
N GLY A 8 -18.19 11.04 -23.95
CA GLY A 8 -17.90 10.59 -22.58
C GLY A 8 -16.41 10.34 -22.32
N SER A 9 -15.52 11.04 -23.02
CA SER A 9 -14.09 10.69 -23.10
C SER A 9 -13.16 11.82 -22.67
N THR A 10 -13.21 12.27 -21.42
CA THR A 10 -12.12 13.15 -20.90
C THR A 10 -11.92 13.18 -19.37
N VAL A 11 -12.30 12.12 -18.64
CA VAL A 11 -11.81 11.91 -17.26
C VAL A 11 -11.25 10.49 -17.09
N GLN A 12 -10.55 9.99 -18.12
CA GLN A 12 -9.61 8.87 -18.01
C GLN A 12 -8.17 9.40 -17.83
N GLY A 13 -8.04 10.46 -17.03
CA GLY A 13 -6.77 11.10 -16.71
C GLY A 13 -5.96 10.26 -15.73
N ARG A 14 -5.27 9.24 -16.25
CA ARG A 14 -4.09 8.57 -15.64
C ARG A 14 -4.18 8.32 -14.11
N PRO A 15 -4.92 7.30 -13.64
CA PRO A 15 -4.80 6.81 -12.26
C PRO A 15 -3.34 6.45 -11.88
N GLY A 16 -2.46 6.21 -12.85
CA GLY A 16 -1.05 5.87 -12.66
C GLY A 16 -0.15 6.94 -12.01
N ARG A 17 -0.58 8.20 -11.85
CA ARG A 17 0.28 9.23 -11.21
C ARG A 17 0.26 9.19 -9.68
N LEU A 18 -0.89 8.86 -9.06
CA LEU A 18 -1.03 8.86 -7.60
C LEU A 18 -0.49 7.58 -6.95
N ILE A 19 -0.54 6.46 -7.68
CA ILE A 19 -0.10 5.15 -7.20
C ILE A 19 1.32 5.17 -6.60
N PRO A 20 2.37 5.68 -7.29
CA PRO A 20 3.71 5.69 -6.70
C PRO A 20 3.81 6.49 -5.40
N TYR A 21 3.02 7.57 -5.22
CA TYR A 21 2.99 8.33 -3.97
C TYR A 21 2.28 7.60 -2.84
N ILE A 22 1.30 6.75 -3.15
CA ILE A 22 0.69 5.87 -2.14
C ILE A 22 1.67 4.76 -1.75
N LEU A 23 2.43 4.22 -2.71
CA LEU A 23 3.45 3.21 -2.43
C LEU A 23 4.59 3.75 -1.53
N THR A 24 4.91 5.04 -1.56
CA THR A 24 5.91 5.59 -0.64
C THR A 24 5.44 5.62 0.81
N LEU A 25 4.14 5.55 1.10
CA LEU A 25 3.63 5.46 2.48
C LEU A 25 4.13 4.21 3.21
N TYR A 26 4.49 3.15 2.47
CA TYR A 26 5.08 1.95 3.06
C TYR A 26 6.46 2.16 3.69
N TYR A 27 7.16 3.26 3.39
CA TYR A 27 8.37 3.61 4.14
C TYR A 27 8.06 3.84 5.62
N VAL A 28 6.85 4.28 5.97
CA VAL A 28 6.41 4.39 7.38
C VAL A 28 6.31 3.02 8.04
N VAL A 29 5.82 2.01 7.31
CA VAL A 29 5.78 0.61 7.79
C VAL A 29 7.20 0.07 8.00
N ILE A 30 8.12 0.37 7.08
CA ILE A 30 9.55 0.01 7.23
C ILE A 30 10.13 0.65 8.50
N ILE A 31 9.84 1.92 8.77
CA ILE A 31 10.28 2.62 9.99
C ILE A 31 9.72 1.93 11.24
N PHE A 32 8.45 1.51 11.25
CA PHE A 32 7.89 0.75 12.38
C PHE A 32 8.59 -0.59 12.59
N ILE A 33 8.94 -1.30 11.51
CA ILE A 33 9.74 -2.53 11.60
C ILE A 33 11.12 -2.22 12.18
N MET A 34 11.77 -1.13 11.76
CA MET A 34 13.07 -0.71 12.32
C MET A 34 12.99 -0.43 13.82
N PHE A 35 11.93 0.24 14.30
CA PHE A 35 11.72 0.44 15.74
C PHE A 35 11.56 -0.89 16.46
N GLY A 36 10.73 -1.80 15.96
CA GLY A 36 10.59 -3.14 16.54
C GLY A 36 11.91 -3.90 16.62
N LEU A 37 12.70 -3.89 15.54
CA LEU A 37 14.02 -4.53 15.50
C LEU A 37 15.04 -3.85 16.43
N LEU A 38 14.93 -2.54 16.62
CA LEU A 38 15.80 -1.80 17.54
C LEU A 38 15.64 -2.30 18.97
N PHE A 39 14.41 -2.58 19.39
CA PHE A 39 14.12 -3.12 20.72
C PHE A 39 14.52 -4.59 20.88
N ILE A 40 14.37 -5.41 19.84
CA ILE A 40 14.60 -6.87 19.94
C ILE A 40 16.08 -7.25 19.69
N TYR A 41 16.70 -6.68 18.66
CA TYR A 41 18.02 -7.09 18.16
C TYR A 41 19.07 -5.98 18.24
N GLY A 42 18.67 -4.77 18.63
CA GLY A 42 19.56 -3.63 18.76
C GLY A 42 19.82 -2.86 17.46
N ARG A 43 20.66 -1.84 17.59
CA ARG A 43 20.86 -0.79 16.58
C ARG A 43 21.42 -1.29 15.26
N ALA A 44 22.43 -2.15 15.30
CA ALA A 44 23.11 -2.62 14.09
C ALA A 44 22.15 -3.38 13.16
N VAL A 45 21.39 -4.33 13.73
CA VAL A 45 20.42 -5.16 12.98
C VAL A 45 19.27 -4.29 12.45
N SER A 46 18.76 -3.36 13.25
CA SER A 46 17.72 -2.42 12.85
C SER A 46 18.14 -1.57 11.64
N ILE A 47 19.33 -0.96 11.69
CA ILE A 47 19.84 -0.11 10.60
C ILE A 47 20.08 -0.94 9.34
N ALA A 48 20.74 -2.09 9.46
CA ALA A 48 21.06 -2.95 8.32
C ALA A 48 19.78 -3.43 7.62
N THR A 49 18.82 -3.94 8.39
CA THR A 49 17.55 -4.45 7.85
C THR A 49 16.72 -3.32 7.25
N GLY A 50 16.60 -2.19 7.94
CA GLY A 50 15.87 -1.02 7.44
C GLY A 50 16.43 -0.48 6.13
N SER A 51 17.76 -0.39 6.03
CA SER A 51 18.45 0.05 4.81
C SER A 51 18.19 -0.92 3.66
N LEU A 52 18.32 -2.22 3.92
CA LEU A 52 18.08 -3.25 2.91
C LEU A 52 16.62 -3.22 2.42
N LEU A 53 15.66 -3.18 3.34
CA LEU A 53 14.23 -3.15 3.04
C LEU A 53 13.85 -1.90 2.24
N SER A 54 14.46 -0.75 2.57
CA SER A 54 14.26 0.51 1.85
C SER A 54 14.74 0.45 0.40
N ILE A 55 15.88 -0.20 0.15
CA ILE A 55 16.42 -0.41 -1.20
C ILE A 55 15.51 -1.35 -1.99
N PHE A 56 15.11 -2.47 -1.40
CA PHE A 56 14.17 -3.41 -2.03
C PHE A 56 12.85 -2.74 -2.37
N TRP A 57 12.32 -1.90 -1.47
CA TRP A 57 11.09 -1.17 -1.69
C TRP A 57 11.22 -0.13 -2.81
N ALA A 58 12.33 0.62 -2.85
CA ALA A 58 12.60 1.55 -3.94
C ALA A 58 12.64 0.84 -5.30
N TYR A 59 13.34 -0.30 -5.37
CA TYR A 59 13.38 -1.13 -6.57
C TYR A 59 11.98 -1.62 -6.97
N HIS A 60 11.18 -2.06 -6.00
CA HIS A 60 9.80 -2.50 -6.22
C HIS A 60 8.92 -1.39 -6.79
N ILE A 61 9.01 -0.16 -6.26
CA ILE A 61 8.27 1.01 -6.79
C ILE A 61 8.64 1.27 -8.25
N ILE A 62 9.94 1.23 -8.59
CA ILE A 62 10.41 1.43 -9.96
C ILE A 62 9.84 0.37 -10.89
N ARG A 63 9.94 -0.90 -10.51
CA ARG A 63 9.43 -2.03 -11.33
C ARG A 63 7.91 -2.04 -11.44
N PHE A 64 7.21 -1.62 -10.39
CA PHE A 64 5.78 -1.40 -10.41
C PHE A 64 5.41 -0.30 -11.40
N HIS A 65 6.15 0.81 -11.43
CA HIS A 65 5.93 1.92 -12.36
C HIS A 65 6.12 1.51 -13.83
N PHE A 66 7.05 0.60 -14.10
CA PHE A 66 7.23 0.00 -15.42
C PHE A 66 6.15 -1.03 -15.80
N GLY A 67 5.09 -1.19 -14.99
CA GLY A 67 3.96 -2.06 -15.30
C GLY A 67 4.24 -3.56 -15.14
N ASN A 68 5.24 -3.93 -14.33
CA ASN A 68 5.56 -5.34 -14.13
C ASN A 68 4.45 -6.06 -13.33
N GLU A 69 3.82 -7.04 -13.97
CA GLU A 69 2.74 -7.87 -13.42
C GLU A 69 3.09 -8.59 -12.11
N LEU A 70 4.35 -9.01 -11.95
CA LEU A 70 4.83 -9.64 -10.72
C LEU A 70 4.79 -8.65 -9.55
N HIS A 71 5.34 -7.46 -9.75
CA HIS A 71 5.37 -6.41 -8.73
C HIS A 71 3.95 -5.92 -8.40
N ARG A 72 3.03 -5.91 -9.38
CA ARG A 72 1.62 -5.66 -9.10
C ARG A 72 0.99 -6.72 -8.21
N LYS A 73 1.23 -8.01 -8.47
CA LYS A 73 0.75 -9.11 -7.61
C LYS A 73 1.32 -9.03 -6.19
N ILE A 74 2.63 -8.79 -6.08
CA ILE A 74 3.31 -8.60 -4.79
C ILE A 74 2.68 -7.43 -4.04
N GLN A 75 2.40 -6.29 -4.71
CA GLN A 75 1.78 -5.15 -4.07
C GLN A 75 0.39 -5.47 -3.52
N ILE A 76 -0.45 -6.19 -4.28
CA ILE A 76 -1.77 -6.62 -3.82
C ILE A 76 -1.65 -7.52 -2.57
N TYR A 77 -0.71 -8.47 -2.58
CA TYR A 77 -0.46 -9.35 -1.43
C TYR A 77 0.01 -8.58 -0.19
N VAL A 78 0.91 -7.60 -0.39
CA VAL A 78 1.42 -6.76 0.70
C VAL A 78 0.29 -5.91 1.30
N ILE A 79 -0.60 -5.34 0.47
CA ILE A 79 -1.78 -4.60 0.94
C ILE A 79 -2.71 -5.50 1.75
N ASP A 80 -3.01 -6.70 1.24
CA ASP A 80 -3.90 -7.66 1.93
C ASP A 80 -3.34 -8.07 3.30
N LEU A 81 -2.05 -8.38 3.36
CA LEU A 81 -1.35 -8.69 4.62
C LEU A 81 -1.37 -7.49 5.59
N HIS A 82 -1.09 -6.28 5.10
CA HIS A 82 -1.09 -5.08 5.92
C HIS A 82 -2.49 -4.75 6.43
N ALA A 83 -3.53 -4.93 5.61
CA ALA A 83 -4.91 -4.73 5.99
C ALA A 83 -5.36 -5.72 7.07
N ALA A 84 -5.02 -7.01 6.92
CA ALA A 84 -5.31 -8.03 7.92
C ALA A 84 -4.63 -7.73 9.27
N PHE A 85 -3.34 -7.36 9.24
CA PHE A 85 -2.61 -6.99 10.45
C PHE A 85 -3.19 -5.72 11.11
N THR A 86 -3.50 -4.71 10.30
CA THR A 86 -4.06 -3.45 10.77
C THR A 86 -5.45 -3.64 11.37
N ALA A 87 -6.30 -4.47 10.76
CA ALA A 87 -7.60 -4.83 11.30
C ALA A 87 -7.48 -5.51 12.68
N GLY A 88 -6.53 -6.45 12.83
CA GLY A 88 -6.25 -7.08 14.12
C GLY A 88 -5.80 -6.07 15.19
N TYR A 89 -4.92 -5.13 14.83
CA TYR A 89 -4.48 -4.07 15.74
C TYR A 89 -5.62 -3.11 16.11
N LEU A 90 -6.46 -2.71 15.16
CA LEU A 90 -7.64 -1.89 15.42
C LEU A 90 -8.61 -2.59 16.38
N PHE A 91 -8.84 -3.88 16.17
CA PHE A 91 -9.70 -4.68 17.06
C PHE A 91 -9.11 -4.74 18.48
N TYR A 92 -7.80 -4.97 18.61
CA TYR A 92 -7.11 -4.94 19.90
C TYR A 92 -7.31 -3.59 20.62
N CYS A 93 -7.06 -2.48 19.93
CA CYS A 93 -7.26 -1.14 20.49
C CYS A 93 -8.72 -0.83 20.82
N ALA A 94 -9.68 -1.35 20.05
CA ALA A 94 -11.10 -1.17 20.33
C ALA A 94 -11.55 -1.90 21.60
N VAL A 95 -10.98 -3.08 21.88
CA VAL A 95 -11.35 -3.90 23.05
C VAL A 95 -10.58 -3.50 24.31
N HIS A 96 -9.28 -3.23 24.21
CA HIS A 96 -8.41 -2.95 25.35
C HIS A 96 -8.17 -1.45 25.59
N GLY A 97 -8.65 -0.60 24.69
CA GLY A 97 -8.29 0.82 24.66
C GLY A 97 -6.94 1.07 23.99
N ILE A 98 -6.58 2.34 23.88
CA ILE A 98 -5.27 2.75 23.38
C ILE A 98 -4.31 2.78 24.57
N ASP A 99 -3.14 2.14 24.42
CA ASP A 99 -2.10 2.18 25.44
C ASP A 99 -1.74 3.62 25.82
N GLY A 100 -1.40 3.85 27.09
CA GLY A 100 -1.06 5.19 27.61
C GLY A 100 0.27 5.76 27.09
N ASP A 101 0.98 5.02 26.23
CA ASP A 101 2.20 5.49 25.57
C ASP A 101 1.85 6.61 24.56
N PRO A 102 2.48 7.80 24.64
CA PRO A 102 2.29 8.87 23.66
C PRO A 102 2.52 8.46 22.20
N ALA A 103 3.29 7.40 21.95
CA ALA A 103 3.53 6.86 20.60
C ALA A 103 2.36 6.02 20.06
N ALA A 104 1.56 5.40 20.93
CA ALA A 104 0.44 4.53 20.53
C ALA A 104 -0.61 5.23 19.63
N PRO A 105 -1.12 6.43 19.94
CA PRO A 105 -2.07 7.12 19.06
C PRO A 105 -1.46 7.50 17.71
N PHE A 106 -0.16 7.81 17.65
CA PHE A 106 0.53 8.11 16.40
C PHE A 106 0.63 6.87 15.50
N ILE A 107 0.98 5.71 16.07
CA ILE A 107 1.03 4.44 15.34
C ILE A 107 -0.36 4.08 14.80
N LEU A 108 -1.39 4.22 15.63
CA LEU A 108 -2.77 3.97 15.22
C LEU A 108 -3.20 4.90 14.07
N ALA A 109 -2.95 6.20 14.19
CA ALA A 109 -3.27 7.18 13.16
C ALA A 109 -2.55 6.89 11.84
N ALA A 110 -1.25 6.57 11.88
CA ALA A 110 -0.47 6.21 10.70
C ALA A 110 -1.03 4.96 10.02
N ARG A 111 -1.39 3.92 10.78
CA ARG A 111 -1.99 2.69 10.24
C ARG A 111 -3.32 2.94 9.57
N ILE A 112 -4.20 3.73 10.18
CA ILE A 112 -5.50 4.08 9.62
C ILE A 112 -5.31 4.89 8.32
N LEU A 113 -4.39 5.86 8.31
CA LEU A 113 -4.09 6.66 7.13
C LEU A 113 -3.59 5.79 5.97
N ILE A 114 -2.64 4.89 6.24
CA ILE A 114 -2.10 3.96 5.24
C ILE A 114 -3.23 3.07 4.72
N LEU A 115 -4.02 2.45 5.61
CA LEU A 115 -5.14 1.59 5.22
C LEU A 115 -6.19 2.34 4.37
N ALA A 116 -6.49 3.59 4.71
CA ALA A 116 -7.40 4.44 3.96
C ALA A 116 -6.89 4.75 2.54
N CYS A 117 -5.57 4.88 2.35
CA CYS A 117 -4.96 5.03 1.03
C CYS A 117 -4.85 3.69 0.26
N GLU A 118 -4.71 2.59 0.97
CA GLU A 118 -4.57 1.24 0.40
C GLU A 118 -5.87 0.70 -0.18
N LEU A 119 -7.01 0.94 0.46
CA LEU A 119 -8.31 0.43 0.00
C LEU A 119 -8.66 0.92 -1.43
N PRO A 120 -8.57 2.22 -1.75
CA PRO A 120 -8.73 2.71 -3.12
C PRO A 120 -7.68 2.13 -4.07
N LEU A 121 -6.43 1.98 -3.62
CA LEU A 121 -5.35 1.43 -4.43
C LEU A 121 -5.64 -0.03 -4.81
N LEU A 122 -6.10 -0.85 -3.88
CA LEU A 122 -6.46 -2.24 -4.13
C LEU A 122 -7.61 -2.34 -5.15
N TRP A 123 -8.61 -1.46 -5.05
CA TRP A 123 -9.71 -1.40 -6.02
C TRP A 123 -9.21 -1.07 -7.43
N ILE A 124 -8.31 -0.09 -7.57
CA ILE A 124 -7.69 0.28 -8.86
C ILE A 124 -6.86 -0.88 -9.43
N LEU A 125 -5.97 -1.48 -8.61
CA LEU A 125 -5.08 -2.55 -9.07
C LEU A 125 -5.82 -3.84 -9.45
N THR A 126 -6.97 -4.09 -8.82
CA THR A 126 -7.82 -5.25 -9.11
C THR A 126 -8.66 -5.00 -10.36
N GLY A 127 -9.25 -3.81 -10.49
CA GLY A 127 -10.10 -3.44 -11.63
C GLY A 127 -9.41 -3.49 -12.99
N ASP A 128 -8.12 -3.12 -13.06
CA ASP A 128 -7.33 -3.19 -14.29
C ASP A 128 -7.18 -4.63 -14.83
N LYS A 129 -7.12 -5.63 -13.95
CA LYS A 129 -7.08 -7.06 -14.36
C LYS A 129 -8.41 -7.56 -14.85
N THR A 130 -9.49 -7.29 -14.11
CA THR A 130 -10.84 -7.73 -14.49
C THR A 130 -11.22 -7.15 -15.85
N ALA A 131 -10.86 -5.89 -16.12
CA ALA A 131 -11.08 -5.24 -17.41
C ALA A 131 -10.16 -5.75 -18.54
N ALA A 132 -8.96 -6.24 -18.22
CA ALA A 132 -8.03 -6.82 -19.20
C ALA A 132 -8.37 -8.28 -19.55
N GLU A 133 -8.87 -9.06 -18.59
CA GLU A 133 -9.31 -10.44 -18.81
C GLU A 133 -10.66 -10.49 -19.55
N PHE A 134 -11.62 -9.62 -19.19
CA PHE A 134 -12.88 -9.48 -19.96
C PHE A 134 -12.63 -9.11 -21.44
N ARG A 135 -11.60 -8.30 -21.72
CA ARG A 135 -11.22 -7.93 -23.09
C ARG A 135 -10.51 -9.02 -23.88
N ARG A 136 -10.00 -10.07 -23.23
CA ARG A 136 -9.37 -11.22 -23.90
C ARG A 136 -10.34 -12.38 -24.11
N GLY A 137 -11.47 -12.38 -23.40
CA GLY A 137 -12.53 -13.39 -23.52
C GLY A 137 -13.75 -12.97 -24.36
N ALA A 138 -13.72 -11.80 -24.99
CA ALA A 138 -14.71 -11.28 -25.94
C ALA A 138 -14.07 -11.08 -27.32
#